data_AF-A0A843GN14-F1
#
_entry.id   AF-A0A843GN14-F1
#
_cell.length_a   1.000
_cell.length_b   1.000
_cell.length_c   1.000
_cell.angle_alpha   90.00
_cell.angle_beta   90.00
_cell.angle_gamma   90.00
#
_symmetry.space_group_name_H-M   'P 1'
#
loop_
_entity.id
_entity.type
_entity.pdbx_description
1 polymer ?
#
loop_
_entity_poly.entity_id
_entity_poly.type
_entity_poly.pdbx_seq_one_letter_code
_entity_poly.pdbx_strand_id
1 'polypeptide(L)'
;MKIAIKEIVNYKGHSVKTNGNVDLSFSAMYDQITKSIEVLQLLNTDVKISAKLPGKKPVMLGSFNVKNVLFDNDGESVLKFNTMTDFVEMNNINSIITQDSFQLKLEADVEIENSDDEEEE
;
A
#
# COMPACT_ATOMS: atom_id res chain seq x y z
N MET A 1 -11.83 10.77 -6.82
CA MET A 1 -12.48 9.77 -5.93
C MET A 1 -11.54 9.42 -4.79
N LYS A 2 -11.99 9.43 -3.53
CA LYS A 2 -11.15 9.02 -2.41
C LYS A 2 -11.32 7.52 -2.14
N ILE A 3 -10.22 6.77 -2.22
CA ILE A 3 -10.20 5.33 -1.96
C ILE A 3 -9.45 5.08 -0.65
N ALA A 4 -10.02 4.24 0.21
CA ALA A 4 -9.42 3.84 1.48
C ALA A 4 -9.56 2.33 1.70
N ILE A 5 -8.44 1.61 1.61
CA ILE A 5 -8.39 0.16 1.76
C ILE A 5 -7.81 -0.17 3.13
N LYS A 6 -8.39 -1.16 3.80
CA LYS A 6 -7.85 -1.72 5.04
C LYS A 6 -7.63 -3.21 4.83
N GLU A 7 -6.41 -3.66 5.10
CA GLU A 7 -5.98 -5.02 4.82
C GLU A 7 -5.08 -5.53 5.95
N ILE A 8 -5.20 -6.81 6.30
CA ILE A 8 -4.30 -7.43 7.27
C ILE A 8 -3.09 -7.98 6.52
N VAL A 9 -1.89 -7.56 6.92
CA VAL A 9 -0.67 -7.91 6.23
C VAL A 9 0.44 -8.29 7.21
N ASN A 10 1.44 -8.97 6.67
CA ASN A 10 2.70 -9.28 7.33
C ASN A 10 3.82 -8.46 6.66
N TYR A 11 4.78 -8.01 7.44
CA TYR A 11 5.95 -7.31 6.91
C TYR A 11 6.85 -8.28 6.14
N LYS A 12 7.19 -7.96 4.89
CA LYS A 12 8.03 -8.82 4.01
C LYS A 12 9.42 -8.25 3.73
N GLY A 13 9.65 -6.98 4.05
CA GLY A 13 10.95 -6.34 3.85
C GLY A 13 10.84 -4.88 3.42
N HIS A 14 11.93 -4.15 3.58
CA HIS A 14 12.11 -2.83 3.01
C HIS A 14 13.57 -2.64 2.59
N SER A 15 13.84 -1.80 1.61
CA SER A 15 15.21 -1.46 1.19
C SER A 15 15.31 0.02 0.86
N VAL A 16 16.39 0.66 1.31
CA VAL A 16 16.71 2.04 0.95
C VAL A 16 17.69 2.01 -0.23
N LYS A 17 17.30 2.64 -1.33
CA LYS A 17 18.11 2.77 -2.55
C LYS A 17 19.11 3.91 -2.41
N THR A 18 20.13 3.91 -3.27
CA THR A 18 21.17 4.95 -3.32
C THR A 18 20.62 6.36 -3.54
N ASN A 19 19.47 6.49 -4.19
CA ASN A 19 18.80 7.77 -4.42
C ASN A 19 17.90 8.21 -3.24
N GLY A 20 17.93 7.51 -2.11
CA GLY A 20 17.09 7.79 -0.94
C GLY A 20 15.68 7.20 -1.01
N ASN A 21 15.29 6.55 -2.13
CA ASN A 21 13.97 5.94 -2.22
C ASN A 21 13.89 4.67 -1.38
N VAL A 22 12.74 4.45 -0.76
CA VAL A 22 12.46 3.28 0.06
C VAL A 22 11.49 2.40 -0.70
N ASP A 23 11.91 1.16 -0.98
CA ASP A 23 10.99 0.11 -1.41
C ASP A 23 10.46 -0.60 -0.16
N LEU A 24 9.15 -0.80 -0.07
CA LEU A 24 8.47 -1.42 1.07
C LEU A 24 7.60 -2.58 0.56
N SER A 25 7.64 -3.72 1.22
CA SER A 25 6.93 -4.93 0.80
C SER A 25 6.14 -5.55 1.96
N PHE A 26 4.92 -5.97 1.64
CA PHE A 26 4.03 -6.68 2.53
C PHE A 26 3.51 -7.97 1.87
N SER A 27 3.15 -8.96 2.67
CA SER A 27 2.37 -10.10 2.20
C SER A 27 1.01 -10.14 2.88
N ALA A 28 -0.02 -10.47 2.12
CA ALA A 28 -1.38 -10.65 2.59
C ALA A 28 -1.81 -12.12 2.38
N MET A 29 -2.57 -12.66 3.32
CA MET A 29 -3.07 -14.03 3.26
C MET A 29 -4.27 -14.13 2.30
N TYR A 30 -4.67 -15.36 1.95
CA TYR A 30 -5.72 -15.61 0.95
C TYR A 30 -7.09 -14.97 1.26
N ASP A 31 -7.40 -14.77 2.54
CA ASP A 31 -8.65 -14.12 2.98
C ASP A 31 -8.66 -12.62 2.67
N GLN A 32 -7.50 -12.03 2.39
CA GLN A 32 -7.31 -10.63 2.03
C GLN A 32 -7.22 -10.39 0.51
N ILE A 33 -7.34 -11.42 -0.33
CA ILE A 33 -7.15 -11.29 -1.79
C ILE A 33 -8.03 -10.21 -2.43
N THR A 34 -9.28 -10.06 -1.97
CA THR A 34 -10.20 -9.03 -2.48
C THR A 34 -9.67 -7.62 -2.19
N LYS A 35 -9.05 -7.43 -1.02
CA LYS A 35 -8.41 -6.17 -0.63
C LYS A 35 -7.13 -5.91 -1.40
N SER A 36 -6.32 -6.94 -1.60
CA SER A 36 -5.15 -6.88 -2.49
C SER A 36 -5.53 -6.50 -3.93
N ILE A 37 -6.68 -6.97 -4.45
CA ILE A 37 -7.18 -6.57 -5.78
C ILE A 37 -7.61 -5.10 -5.79
N GLU A 38 -8.26 -4.61 -4.73
CA GLU A 38 -8.61 -3.18 -4.61
C GLU A 38 -7.36 -2.28 -4.68
N VAL A 39 -6.18 -2.75 -4.24
CA VAL A 39 -4.91 -1.99 -4.31
C VAL A 39 -4.52 -1.64 -5.75
N LEU A 40 -4.95 -2.43 -6.75
CA LEU A 40 -4.69 -2.12 -8.15
C LEU A 40 -5.35 -0.80 -8.59
N GLN A 41 -6.42 -0.37 -7.93
CA GLN A 41 -7.06 0.92 -8.20
C GLN A 41 -6.20 2.11 -7.78
N LEU A 42 -5.16 1.87 -6.97
CA LEU A 42 -4.23 2.89 -6.48
C LEU A 42 -2.97 3.03 -7.34
N LEU A 43 -2.87 2.28 -8.44
CA LEU A 43 -1.75 2.40 -9.38
C LEU A 43 -1.63 3.83 -9.91
N ASN A 44 -0.37 4.29 -10.05
CA ASN A 44 -0.05 5.63 -10.53
C ASN A 44 -0.64 6.78 -9.68
N THR A 45 -0.86 6.54 -8.38
CA THR A 45 -1.31 7.57 -7.43
C THR A 45 -0.46 7.55 -6.17
N ASP A 46 -0.39 8.70 -5.49
CA ASP A 46 0.28 8.81 -4.19
C ASP A 46 -0.60 8.22 -3.08
N VAL A 47 -0.16 7.08 -2.58
CA VAL A 47 -0.82 6.31 -1.53
C VAL A 47 -0.21 6.65 -0.18
N LYS A 48 -1.01 7.20 0.72
CA LYS A 48 -0.66 7.35 2.14
C LYS A 48 -0.83 6.01 2.82
N ILE A 49 0.27 5.48 3.37
CA ILE A 49 0.28 4.20 4.05
C ILE A 49 0.37 4.42 5.56
N SER A 50 -0.56 3.84 6.31
CA SER A 50 -0.54 3.81 7.76
C SER A 50 -0.69 2.38 8.27
N ALA A 51 0.01 2.04 9.35
CA ALA A 51 -0.07 0.74 10.00
C ALA A 51 -0.72 0.86 11.38
N LYS A 52 -1.59 -0.08 11.74
CA LYS A 52 -2.16 -0.22 13.08
C LYS A 52 -1.73 -1.55 13.66
N LEU A 53 -0.76 -1.49 14.57
CA LEU A 53 -0.30 -2.64 15.34
C LEU A 53 -1.31 -3.01 16.44
N PRO A 54 -1.39 -4.29 16.84
CA PRO A 54 -2.24 -4.73 17.95
C PRO A 54 -1.96 -3.93 19.22
N GLY A 55 -3.02 -3.36 19.82
CA GLY A 55 -2.93 -2.57 21.06
C GLY A 55 -2.23 -1.21 20.95
N LYS A 56 -1.79 -0.77 19.75
CA LYS A 56 -1.15 0.54 19.55
C LYS A 56 -2.02 1.48 18.71
N LYS A 57 -1.72 2.77 18.79
CA LYS A 57 -2.32 3.77 17.89
C LYS A 57 -1.79 3.56 16.46
N PRO A 58 -2.59 3.87 15.42
CA PRO A 58 -2.12 3.87 14.05
C PRO A 58 -0.93 4.81 13.88
N VAL A 59 0.07 4.37 13.13
CA VAL A 59 1.28 5.13 12.79
C VAL A 59 1.36 5.30 11.27
N MET A 60 1.75 6.49 10.83
CA MET A 60 1.95 6.76 9.40
C MET A 60 3.32 6.26 8.98
N LEU A 61 3.40 5.49 7.89
CA LEU A 61 4.66 4.98 7.36
C LEU A 61 5.27 5.93 6.33
N GLY A 62 4.42 6.62 5.57
CA GLY A 62 4.85 7.56 4.53
C GLY A 62 3.87 7.61 3.36
N SER A 63 4.30 8.29 2.30
CA SER A 63 3.62 8.32 1.00
C SER A 63 4.40 7.48 0.00
N PHE A 64 3.68 6.60 -0.69
CA PHE A 64 4.25 5.61 -1.60
C PHE A 64 3.42 5.49 -2.87
N ASN A 65 4.05 5.03 -3.93
CA ASN A 65 3.37 4.57 -5.12
C ASN A 65 3.33 3.04 -5.12
N VAL A 66 2.24 2.47 -5.64
CA VAL A 66 2.15 1.02 -5.86
C VAL A 66 3.12 0.66 -6.97
N LYS A 67 4.12 -0.16 -6.64
CA LYS A 67 5.13 -0.63 -7.60
C LYS A 67 4.67 -1.89 -8.31
N ASN A 68 4.10 -2.84 -7.56
CA ASN A 68 3.62 -4.12 -8.07
C ASN A 68 2.70 -4.78 -7.02
N VAL A 69 1.70 -5.52 -7.48
CA VAL A 69 0.91 -6.46 -6.68
C VAL A 69 1.02 -7.83 -7.37
N LEU A 70 1.59 -8.81 -6.67
CA LEU A 70 1.72 -10.19 -7.15
C LEU A 70 0.68 -11.05 -6.43
N PHE A 71 0.03 -11.94 -7.16
CA PHE A 71 -0.88 -12.94 -6.61
C PHE A 71 -0.31 -14.33 -6.88
N ASP A 72 -0.23 -15.16 -5.85
CA ASP A 72 0.19 -16.55 -5.97
C ASP A 72 -1.05 -17.46 -6.15
N ASN A 73 -0.82 -18.69 -6.60
CA ASN A 73 -1.87 -19.67 -6.91
C ASN A 73 -2.66 -20.13 -5.67
N ASP A 74 -2.09 -19.99 -4.48
CA ASP A 74 -2.75 -20.28 -3.19
C ASP A 74 -3.59 -19.10 -2.66
N GLY A 75 -3.62 -17.98 -3.40
CA GLY A 75 -4.35 -16.77 -3.04
C GLY A 75 -3.58 -15.81 -2.15
N GLU A 76 -2.33 -16.11 -1.76
CA GLU A 76 -1.47 -15.13 -1.10
C GLU A 76 -1.10 -13.99 -2.06
N SER A 77 -0.96 -12.78 -1.52
CA SER A 77 -0.60 -11.60 -2.29
C SER A 77 0.67 -10.96 -1.75
N VAL A 78 1.50 -10.41 -2.64
CA VAL A 78 2.66 -9.59 -2.28
C VAL A 78 2.47 -8.18 -2.82
N LEU A 79 2.32 -7.24 -1.90
CA LEU A 79 2.15 -5.81 -2.18
C LEU A 79 3.52 -5.13 -2.09
N LYS A 80 3.95 -4.50 -3.18
CA LYS A 80 5.22 -3.77 -3.26
C LYS A 80 4.95 -2.30 -3.53
N PHE A 81 5.62 -1.46 -2.76
CA PHE A 81 5.50 -0.02 -2.78
C PHE A 81 6.88 0.61 -2.95
N ASN A 82 6.94 1.79 -3.58
CA ASN A 82 8.16 2.60 -3.64
C ASN A 82 7.85 4.06 -3.34
N THR A 83 8.79 4.75 -2.73
CA THR A 83 8.62 6.18 -2.44
C THR A 83 9.04 7.02 -3.64
N MET A 84 8.37 8.16 -3.82
CA MET A 84 8.89 9.28 -4.58
C MET A 84 9.34 10.33 -3.56
N THR A 85 10.53 10.13 -3.00
CA THR A 85 11.39 11.08 -2.21
C THR A 85 10.80 11.92 -1.06
N ASP A 86 9.50 12.14 -0.94
CA ASP A 86 8.98 13.33 -0.28
C ASP A 86 8.54 13.09 1.17
N PHE A 87 8.28 11.85 1.60
CA PHE A 87 7.95 11.59 3.00
C PHE A 87 7.97 10.10 3.40
N VAL A 88 8.91 9.72 4.28
CA VAL A 88 8.99 8.37 4.87
C VAL A 88 9.38 8.44 6.34
N GLU A 89 8.57 7.81 7.19
CA GLU A 89 8.83 7.73 8.63
C GLU A 89 9.55 6.42 8.96
N MET A 90 10.87 6.41 8.81
CA MET A 90 11.67 5.19 8.96
C MET A 90 11.59 4.57 10.36
N ASN A 91 11.43 5.39 11.39
CA ASN A 91 11.20 4.92 12.76
C ASN A 91 9.90 4.10 12.87
N ASN A 92 8.86 4.52 12.15
CA ASN A 92 7.58 3.81 12.15
C ASN A 92 7.68 2.51 11.33
N ILE A 93 8.43 2.51 10.23
CA ILE A 93 8.74 1.27 9.50
C ILE A 93 9.53 0.29 10.37
N ASN A 94 10.49 0.75 11.16
CA ASN A 94 11.22 -0.12 12.08
C ASN A 94 10.31 -0.73 13.16
N SER A 95 9.25 -0.01 13.55
CA SER A 95 8.31 -0.48 14.58
C SER A 95 7.42 -1.65 14.16
N ILE A 96 7.27 -1.89 12.84
CA ILE A 96 6.39 -2.94 12.30
C ILE A 96 7.14 -4.22 11.92
N ILE A 97 8.49 -4.22 11.91
CA ILE A 97 9.32 -5.36 11.45
C ILE A 97 9.09 -6.62 12.30
N THR A 98 8.90 -6.45 13.61
CA THR A 98 8.81 -7.56 14.57
C THR A 98 7.39 -8.05 14.83
N GLN A 99 6.43 -7.61 14.02
CA GLN A 99 5.02 -7.89 14.22
C GLN A 99 4.58 -8.96 13.24
N ASP A 100 3.92 -10.00 13.74
CA ASP A 100 3.46 -11.12 12.90
C ASP A 100 2.46 -10.63 11.85
N SER A 101 1.35 -10.05 12.29
CA SER A 101 0.31 -9.49 11.43
C SER A 101 -0.22 -8.17 11.98
N PHE A 102 -0.50 -7.22 11.11
CA PHE A 102 -1.06 -5.94 11.48
C PHE A 102 -1.97 -5.38 10.39
N GLN A 103 -2.82 -4.43 10.75
CA GLN A 103 -3.72 -3.81 9.78
C GLN A 103 -2.98 -2.68 9.06
N LEU A 104 -2.87 -2.79 7.74
CA LEU A 104 -2.44 -1.73 6.84
C LEU A 104 -3.66 -0.92 6.39
N LYS A 105 -3.50 0.40 6.31
CA LYS A 105 -4.48 1.32 5.72
C LYS A 105 -3.80 2.04 4.56
N LEU A 106 -4.39 1.93 3.38
CA LEU A 106 -3.94 2.56 2.14
C LEU A 106 -4.97 3.62 1.75
N GLU A 107 -4.55 4.87 1.62
CA GLU A 107 -5.44 5.98 1.24
C GLU A 107 -4.87 6.75 0.07
N ALA A 108 -5.66 6.92 -0.99
CA ALA A 108 -5.30 7.77 -2.12
C ALA A 108 -6.52 8.51 -2.65
N ASP A 109 -6.26 9.65 -3.30
CA ASP A 109 -7.22 10.36 -4.11
C ASP A 109 -6.94 10.01 -5.57
N VAL A 110 -7.82 9.21 -6.16
CA VAL A 110 -7.71 8.71 -7.55
C VAL A 110 -8.57 9.59 -8.46
N GLU A 111 -7.95 10.15 -9.49
CA GLU A 111 -8.69 10.84 -10.55
C GLU A 111 -9.26 9.81 -11.51
N ILE A 112 -10.57 9.88 -11.76
CA ILE A 112 -11.22 9.13 -12.81
C ILE A 112 -11.38 10.14 -13.94
N GLU A 113 -10.65 9.96 -15.03
CA GLU A 113 -10.95 10.69 -16.26
C GLU A 113 -12.34 10.24 -16.71
N ASN A 114 -13.34 11.11 -16.56
CA ASN A 114 -14.59 10.94 -17.27
C ASN A 114 -14.27 11.14 -18.76
N SER A 115 -14.21 10.06 -19.52
CA SER A 115 -14.34 10.11 -20.97
C SER A 115 -15.80 10.40 -21.34
N ASP A 116 -16.36 11.51 -20.87
CA ASP A 116 -17.67 12.01 -21.30
C ASP A 116 -17.51 12.81 -22.60
N ASP A 117 -16.99 12.16 -23.65
CA ASP A 117 -16.84 12.73 -25.00
C ASP A 117 -17.36 11.74 -26.06
N GLU A 118 -18.47 11.05 -25.79
CA GLU A 118 -19.25 10.35 -26.81
C GLU A 118 -20.74 10.75 -26.77
N GLU A 119 -21.08 11.57 -27.76
CA GLU A 119 -22.37 11.63 -28.48
C GLU A 119 -23.60 12.21 -27.78
N GLU A 120 -23.80 13.54 -27.90
CA GLU A 120 -25.14 14.09 -28.12
C GLU A 120 -25.35 14.31 -29.63
N GLU A 121 -26.04 13.37 -30.28
CA GLU A 121 -26.76 13.57 -31.56
C GLU A 121 -27.97 14.51 -31.38
#